data_AF-A0A3M1DSS1-F1
#
_entry.id   AF-A0A3M1DSS1-F1
#
_cell.length_a   1.000
_cell.length_b   1.000
_cell.length_c   1.000
_cell.angle_alpha   90.00
_cell.angle_beta   90.00
_cell.angle_gamma   90.00
#
_symmetry.space_group_name_H-M   'P 1'
#
loop_
_entity.id
_entity.type
_entity.pdbx_description
1 polymer ?
#
loop_
_entity_poly.entity_id
_entity_poly.type
_entity_poly.pdbx_seq_one_letter_code
_entity_poly.pdbx_strand_id
1 'polypeptide(L)'
;MKVPYYPGCTLSTKAKGYDRSGRAVAAALGMELVELPDWQCCGATFPLATDNSMALIAPTRVLYQAEQAGEQVAALCAICYHVLKRTQTALERDPAMRERINWFTEQEYQGRVRVV
;
A
#
# COMPACT_ATOMS: atom_id res chain seq x y z
N MET A 1 5.79 -13.31 14.12
CA MET A 1 5.18 -11.96 14.08
C MET A 1 4.23 -11.90 12.89
N LYS A 2 3.02 -11.32 13.04
CA LYS A 2 2.09 -11.11 11.91
C LYS A 2 2.34 -9.75 11.28
N VAL A 3 2.40 -9.70 9.96
CA VAL A 3 2.66 -8.47 9.20
C VAL A 3 1.57 -8.32 8.14
N PRO A 4 0.79 -7.21 8.13
CA PRO A 4 -0.15 -6.93 7.06
C PRO A 4 0.54 -6.92 5.70
N TYR A 5 -0.10 -7.52 4.70
CA TYR A 5 0.51 -7.81 3.41
C TYR A 5 -0.40 -7.38 2.25
N TYR A 6 0.19 -6.62 1.33
CA TYR A 6 -0.44 -6.21 0.09
C TYR A 6 0.22 -6.96 -1.09
N PRO A 7 -0.43 -8.01 -1.65
CA PRO A 7 0.11 -8.74 -2.80
C PRO A 7 0.04 -7.92 -4.09
N GLY A 8 -0.97 -7.07 -4.22
CA GLY A 8 -1.25 -6.34 -5.45
C GLY A 8 -1.67 -7.25 -6.62
N CYS A 9 -2.04 -6.62 -7.73
CA CYS A 9 -2.73 -7.32 -8.82
C CYS A 9 -1.89 -8.40 -9.50
N THR A 10 -0.59 -8.18 -9.73
CA THR A 10 0.27 -9.11 -10.48
C THR A 10 0.52 -10.41 -9.70
N LEU A 11 0.85 -10.31 -8.42
CA LEU A 11 1.16 -11.49 -7.59
C LEU A 11 -0.10 -12.32 -7.32
N SER A 12 -1.26 -11.67 -7.15
CA SER A 12 -2.54 -12.38 -6.96
C SER A 12 -3.04 -13.10 -8.23
N THR A 13 -2.57 -12.72 -9.42
CA THR A 13 -3.13 -13.25 -10.70
C THR A 13 -2.12 -14.00 -11.56
N LYS A 14 -1.00 -13.37 -11.94
CA LYS A 14 -0.03 -13.89 -12.92
C LYS A 14 1.21 -14.47 -12.26
N ALA A 15 1.74 -13.79 -11.23
CA ALA A 15 2.97 -14.15 -10.55
C ALA A 15 2.73 -14.90 -9.23
N LYS A 16 1.73 -15.81 -9.19
CA LYS A 16 1.37 -16.57 -7.98
C LYS A 16 2.52 -17.40 -7.40
N GLY A 17 3.42 -17.88 -8.26
CA GLY A 17 4.62 -18.58 -7.82
C GLY A 17 5.55 -17.70 -6.98
N TYR A 18 5.63 -16.41 -7.31
CA TYR A 18 6.43 -15.44 -6.58
C TYR A 18 5.78 -15.04 -5.24
N ASP A 19 4.45 -14.87 -5.22
CA ASP A 19 3.70 -14.67 -3.98
C ASP A 19 3.93 -15.85 -3.00
N ARG A 20 3.76 -17.08 -3.48
CA ARG A 20 3.93 -18.29 -2.67
C ARG A 20 5.34 -18.42 -2.11
N SER A 21 6.37 -18.20 -2.94
CA SER A 21 7.75 -18.31 -2.48
C SER A 21 8.10 -17.20 -1.48
N GLY A 22 7.66 -15.97 -1.71
CA GLY A 22 7.90 -14.85 -0.80
C GLY A 22 7.23 -15.05 0.56
N ARG A 23 5.97 -15.51 0.59
CA ARG A 23 5.28 -15.88 1.84
C ARG A 23 5.99 -17.02 2.58
N ALA A 24 6.47 -18.04 1.86
CA ALA A 24 7.20 -19.14 2.47
C ALA A 24 8.53 -18.69 3.09
N VAL A 25 9.27 -17.81 2.41
CA VAL A 25 10.51 -17.22 2.94
C VAL A 25 10.22 -16.37 4.17
N ALA A 26 9.19 -15.51 4.12
CA ALA A 26 8.78 -14.71 5.28
C ALA A 26 8.44 -15.60 6.49
N ALA A 27 7.65 -16.67 6.27
CA ALA A 27 7.29 -17.62 7.32
C ALA A 27 8.52 -18.31 7.92
N ALA A 28 9.49 -18.72 7.10
CA ALA A 28 10.75 -19.30 7.55
C ALA A 28 11.60 -18.33 8.40
N LEU A 29 11.46 -17.03 8.17
CA LEU A 29 12.07 -15.96 8.97
C LEU A 29 11.22 -15.55 10.19
N GLY A 30 10.13 -16.27 10.49
CA GLY A 30 9.25 -15.98 11.62
C GLY A 30 8.23 -14.86 11.39
N MET A 31 8.02 -14.44 10.14
CA MET A 31 7.05 -13.42 9.73
C MET A 31 5.88 -14.06 8.97
N GLU A 32 4.68 -13.97 9.52
CA GLU A 32 3.45 -14.40 8.86
C GLU A 32 2.85 -13.22 8.09
N LEU A 33 2.89 -13.28 6.75
CA LEU A 33 2.28 -12.27 5.88
C LEU A 33 0.76 -12.48 5.80
N VAL A 34 0.02 -11.59 6.45
CA VAL A 34 -1.45 -11.61 6.52
C VAL A 34 -2.01 -10.66 5.47
N GLU A 35 -2.66 -11.22 4.46
CA GLU A 35 -3.22 -10.40 3.37
C GLU A 35 -4.30 -9.43 3.88
N LEU A 36 -4.27 -8.19 3.38
CA LEU A 36 -5.32 -7.21 3.66
C LEU A 36 -6.69 -7.76 3.19
N PRO A 37 -7.76 -7.61 4.00
CA PRO A 37 -9.06 -8.19 3.68
C PRO A 37 -9.72 -7.54 2.46
N ASP A 38 -9.40 -6.27 2.21
CA ASP A 38 -9.84 -5.51 1.05
C ASP A 38 -8.68 -4.65 0.54
N TRP A 39 -8.49 -4.66 -0.78
CA TRP A 39 -7.48 -3.86 -1.44
C TRP A 39 -7.80 -3.72 -2.94
N GLN A 40 -7.23 -2.67 -3.54
CA GLN A 40 -7.32 -2.40 -4.98
C GLN A 40 -5.93 -2.21 -5.58
N CYS A 41 -5.85 -2.11 -6.91
CA CYS A 41 -4.58 -1.85 -7.60
C CYS A 41 -3.93 -0.55 -7.10
N CYS A 42 -2.60 -0.56 -6.91
CA CYS A 42 -1.82 0.59 -6.45
C CYS A 42 -1.73 1.72 -7.49
N GLY A 43 -2.18 1.50 -8.73
CA GLY A 43 -2.09 2.45 -9.84
C GLY A 43 -0.88 2.22 -10.77
N ALA A 44 0.03 1.31 -10.41
CA ALA A 44 1.22 0.87 -11.16
C ALA A 44 2.26 1.95 -11.50
N THR A 45 1.88 3.21 -11.60
CA THR A 45 2.77 4.34 -11.87
C THR A 45 2.56 5.43 -10.82
N PHE A 46 3.66 5.97 -10.31
CA PHE A 46 3.61 7.14 -9.44
C PHE A 46 3.55 8.41 -10.32
N PRO A 47 2.63 9.35 -10.08
CA PRO A 47 2.51 10.56 -10.88
C PRO A 47 3.75 11.47 -10.72
N LEU A 48 4.20 12.09 -11.81
CA LEU A 48 5.24 13.12 -11.75
C LEU A 48 4.67 14.52 -11.55
N ALA A 49 3.42 14.74 -11.93
CA ALA A 49 2.69 15.97 -11.65
C ALA A 49 2.40 16.07 -10.15
N THR A 50 2.83 17.17 -9.53
CA THR A 50 2.74 17.39 -8.08
C THR A 50 1.39 17.92 -7.63
N ASP A 51 0.55 18.41 -8.54
CA ASP A 51 -0.77 18.97 -8.26
C ASP A 51 -1.93 17.98 -8.50
N ASN A 52 -1.63 16.78 -9.02
CA ASN A 52 -2.64 15.77 -9.32
C ASN A 52 -2.97 14.88 -8.11
N SER A 53 -3.87 15.36 -7.25
CA SER A 53 -4.35 14.58 -6.10
C SER A 53 -5.13 13.31 -6.51
N MET A 54 -5.77 13.30 -7.69
CA MET A 54 -6.57 12.16 -8.14
C MET A 54 -5.71 10.91 -8.37
N ALA A 55 -4.51 11.08 -8.90
CA ALA A 55 -3.59 9.99 -9.15
C ALA A 55 -3.11 9.29 -7.86
N LEU A 56 -3.23 9.94 -6.71
CA LEU A 56 -2.85 9.37 -5.41
C LEU A 56 -4.02 8.69 -4.67
N ILE A 57 -5.27 8.83 -5.15
CA ILE A 57 -6.44 8.22 -4.48
C ILE A 57 -6.26 6.71 -4.35
N ALA A 58 -5.90 6.04 -5.45
CA ALA A 58 -5.83 4.59 -5.47
C ALA A 58 -4.81 3.98 -4.48
N PRO A 59 -3.54 4.44 -4.45
CA PRO A 59 -2.60 4.00 -3.43
C PRO A 59 -2.97 4.47 -2.02
N THR A 60 -3.63 5.63 -1.86
CA THR A 60 -4.08 6.10 -0.54
C THR A 60 -5.13 5.18 0.07
N ARG A 61 -6.06 4.64 -0.72
CA ARG A 61 -7.01 3.62 -0.22
C ARG A 61 -6.32 2.36 0.30
N VAL A 62 -5.25 1.91 -0.38
CA VAL A 62 -4.45 0.78 0.10
C VAL A 62 -3.75 1.12 1.41
N LEU A 63 -3.17 2.32 1.53
CA LEU A 63 -2.55 2.79 2.77
C LEU A 63 -3.57 2.94 3.91
N TYR A 64 -4.78 3.41 3.62
CA TYR A 64 -5.88 3.45 4.59
C TYR A 64 -6.24 2.05 5.09
N GLN A 65 -6.44 1.08 4.20
CA GLN A 65 -6.72 -0.31 4.60
C GLN A 65 -5.58 -0.92 5.43
N ALA A 66 -4.35 -0.57 5.07
CA ALA A 66 -3.17 -0.97 5.82
C ALA A 66 -3.13 -0.34 7.24
N GLU A 67 -3.52 0.93 7.40
CA GLU A 67 -3.66 1.59 8.71
C GLU A 67 -4.71 0.92 9.58
N GLN A 68 -5.81 0.43 8.99
CA GLN A 68 -6.83 -0.31 9.74
C GLN A 68 -6.33 -1.69 10.19
N ALA A 69 -5.39 -2.29 9.44
CA ALA A 69 -4.83 -3.61 9.73
C ALA A 69 -3.64 -3.56 10.71
N GLY A 70 -2.91 -2.45 10.80
CA GLY A 70 -1.78 -2.28 11.71
C GLY A 70 -0.87 -1.10 11.39
N GLU A 71 0.32 -1.09 11.99
CA GLU A 71 1.29 0.00 11.85
C GLU A 71 2.19 -0.14 10.61
N GLN A 72 2.20 -1.30 9.96
CA GLN A 72 3.09 -1.60 8.85
C GLN A 72 2.37 -2.40 7.76
N VAL A 73 2.81 -2.25 6.52
CA VAL A 73 2.38 -3.10 5.40
C VAL A 73 3.54 -3.49 4.52
N ALA A 74 3.67 -4.79 4.29
CA ALA A 74 4.65 -5.36 3.38
C ALA A 74 4.09 -5.49 1.96
N ALA A 75 4.93 -5.24 0.97
CA ALA A 75 4.62 -5.51 -0.44
C ALA A 75 5.81 -6.18 -1.13
N LEU A 76 5.59 -7.35 -1.74
CA LEU A 76 6.65 -8.08 -2.46
C LEU A 76 6.88 -7.55 -3.88
N CYS A 77 5.89 -6.90 -4.47
CA CYS A 77 6.03 -6.26 -5.77
C CYS A 77 6.76 -4.92 -5.63
N ALA A 78 7.94 -4.78 -6.25
CA ALA A 78 8.74 -3.55 -6.20
C ALA A 78 7.98 -2.31 -6.70
N ILE A 79 7.12 -2.47 -7.70
CA ILE A 79 6.28 -1.37 -8.22
C ILE A 79 5.26 -0.94 -7.16
N CYS A 80 4.56 -1.91 -6.56
CA CYS A 80 3.58 -1.64 -5.51
C CYS A 80 4.25 -0.94 -4.32
N TYR A 81 5.38 -1.48 -3.85
CA TYR A 81 6.18 -0.88 -2.79
C TYR A 81 6.54 0.58 -3.12
N HIS A 82 7.10 0.82 -4.30
CA HIS A 82 7.54 2.15 -4.71
C HIS A 82 6.39 3.16 -4.78
N VAL A 83 5.24 2.77 -5.35
CA VAL A 83 4.06 3.64 -5.44
C VAL A 83 3.52 3.95 -4.04
N LEU A 84 3.31 2.94 -3.20
CA LEU A 84 2.79 3.14 -1.83
C LEU A 84 3.74 4.00 -1.00
N LYS A 85 5.06 3.73 -1.04
CA LYS A 85 6.05 4.47 -0.24
C LYS A 85 6.16 5.93 -0.67
N ARG A 86 6.08 6.21 -1.98
CA ARG A 86 6.10 7.58 -2.49
C ARG A 86 4.80 8.32 -2.23
N THR A 87 3.65 7.64 -2.31
CA THR A 87 2.36 8.24 -1.91
C THR A 87 2.37 8.61 -0.44
N GLN A 88 2.84 7.72 0.44
CA GLN A 88 3.03 8.02 1.86
C GLN A 88 3.88 9.29 2.04
N THR A 89 5.07 9.33 1.42
CA THR A 89 5.97 10.51 1.49
C THR A 89 5.33 11.79 0.94
N ALA A 90 4.55 11.70 -0.14
CA ALA A 90 3.91 12.86 -0.75
C ALA A 90 2.82 13.45 0.17
N LEU A 91 1.99 12.61 0.76
CA LEU A 91 0.90 13.04 1.66
C LEU A 91 1.39 13.46 3.05
N GLU A 92 2.53 12.93 3.50
CA GLU A 92 3.23 13.44 4.68
C GLU A 92 3.71 14.89 4.48
N ARG A 93 4.13 15.25 3.25
CA ARG A 93 4.65 16.58 2.90
C ARG A 93 3.56 17.59 2.54
N ASP A 94 2.39 17.12 2.13
CA ASP A 94 1.26 17.97 1.72
C ASP A 94 -0.04 17.57 2.47
N PRO A 95 -0.24 18.09 3.70
CA PRO A 95 -1.44 17.83 4.48
C PRO A 95 -2.72 18.28 3.78
N ALA A 96 -2.68 19.35 2.98
CA ALA A 96 -3.86 19.85 2.25
C ALA A 96 -4.28 18.87 1.14
N MET A 97 -3.32 18.26 0.46
CA MET A 97 -3.59 17.19 -0.50
C MET A 97 -4.16 15.95 0.19
N ARG A 98 -3.62 15.58 1.36
CA ARG A 98 -4.16 14.46 2.16
C ARG A 98 -5.61 14.72 2.58
N GLU A 99 -5.92 15.92 3.09
CA GLU A 99 -7.28 16.31 3.45
C GLU A 99 -8.24 16.29 2.26
N ARG A 100 -7.79 16.77 1.09
CA ARG A 100 -8.59 16.70 -0.14
C ARG A 100 -8.91 15.27 -0.56
N ILE A 101 -7.94 14.36 -0.45
CA ILE A 101 -8.15 12.94 -0.75
C ILE A 101 -9.11 12.33 0.27
N ASN A 102 -8.90 12.57 1.57
CA ASN A 102 -9.78 12.06 2.63
C ASN A 102 -11.22 12.54 2.44
N TRP A 103 -11.42 13.81 2.07
CA TRP A 103 -12.74 14.36 1.75
C TRP A 103 -13.38 13.64 0.55
N PHE A 104 -12.61 13.37 -0.51
CA PHE A 104 -13.13 12.68 -1.70
C PHE A 104 -13.41 11.19 -1.46
N THR A 105 -12.58 10.51 -0.66
CA THR A 105 -12.72 9.07 -0.40
C THR A 105 -13.65 8.74 0.75
N GLU A 106 -14.03 9.73 1.56
CA GLU A 106 -14.74 9.54 2.84
C GLU A 106 -14.01 8.57 3.77
N GLN A 107 -12.67 8.53 3.67
CA GLN A 107 -11.79 7.66 4.44
C GLN A 107 -10.71 8.50 5.08
N GLU A 108 -10.59 8.40 6.41
CA GLU A 108 -9.62 9.21 7.15
C GLU A 108 -8.25 8.53 7.21
N TYR A 109 -7.45 8.72 6.15
CA TYR A 109 -6.05 8.31 6.15
C TYR A 109 -5.20 9.32 6.94
N GLN A 110 -4.45 8.83 7.94
CA GLN A 110 -3.70 9.70 8.86
C GLN A 110 -2.18 9.74 8.58
N GLY A 111 -1.64 8.86 7.74
CA GLY A 111 -0.20 8.82 7.44
C GLY A 111 0.65 8.11 8.49
N ARG A 112 0.03 7.25 9.31
CA ARG A 112 0.67 6.49 10.40
C ARG A 112 1.20 5.14 9.96
N VAL A 113 0.66 4.53 8.90
CA VAL A 113 1.19 3.24 8.41
C VAL A 113 2.55 3.43 7.75
N ARG A 114 3.46 2.49 8.00
CA ARG A 114 4.74 2.40 7.33
C ARG A 114 4.72 1.31 6.26
N VAL A 115 5.01 1.69 5.02
CA VAL A 115 5.33 0.71 3.96
C VAL A 115 6.73 0.14 4.24
N VAL A 116 6.80 -1.18 4.41
CA VAL A 116 8.00 -1.96 4.76
C VAL A 116 8.38 -3.00 3.71
#